data_AF-A0A2D7SJI3-F1
#
_entry.id   AF-A0A2D7SJI3-F1
#
_cell.length_a   1.000
_cell.length_b   1.000
_cell.length_c   1.000
_cell.angle_alpha   90.00
_cell.angle_beta   90.00
_cell.angle_gamma   90.00
#
_symmetry.space_group_name_H-M   'P 1'
#
loop_
_entity.id
_entity.type
_entity.pdbx_description
1 polymer ?
#
loop_
_entity_poly.entity_id
_entity_poly.type
_entity_poly.pdbx_seq_one_letter_code
_entity_poly.pdbx_strand_id
1 'polypeptide(L)'
;MSEMIQKNETDLDNMENFESGKDSFAFFDHFSKFSGLAVAQLYLVCAAVTGFEVISRYVFNAPTQWVFEIVMVLAATAWMLSAAYVTLHKRHIGITVFYIMASDKGKWWLDFIAYVVGIIALWLLIDDSVIRALDSVMMLEKAGSAWNSPQPMILKSMLTIGAMTYLTQLMINLYRHFSTKVAKQIVLFICGIVILRIVCVIAVHLMGETSVFGSINSIYSAVGTHINPQDYLNMQDMNIGTASLLIVALMLVLMMTGMPLGVVTLFVSVLSALCYFGYGGLYLVSTNAFGLLEKYPLIAVPLFVLMASILERAGVAEDLFDAMSIFAGKLRGGVAIQTIAVAVVLAAMSGVMGGEIVMLGLVALPQLLRLGYDRKMSIGLICASGALATLIPPSIIMIIYGLSAQVAIGDLFMAGAVPGLMLAGLYAIYVLVRCNLNPAMAPTAEEVAKARKGDMKMSKDKLYAVFLSIFLIFCVMGSIYGGIA
;
A
#
# COMPACT_ATOMS: atom_id res chain seq x y z
N MET A 1 8.98 -32.69 -3.46
CA MET A 1 9.29 -31.39 -2.83
C MET A 1 8.71 -30.18 -3.59
N SER A 2 8.08 -30.38 -4.75
CA SER A 2 7.45 -29.31 -5.56
C SER A 2 5.97 -29.04 -5.20
N GLU A 3 5.28 -29.96 -4.53
CA GLU A 3 3.88 -29.78 -4.13
C GLU A 3 3.70 -29.10 -2.76
N MET A 4 4.75 -29.07 -1.92
CA MET A 4 4.68 -28.44 -0.59
C MET A 4 4.85 -26.92 -0.63
N ILE A 5 5.38 -26.36 -1.71
CA ILE A 5 5.61 -24.91 -1.84
C ILE A 5 4.35 -24.21 -2.40
N GLN A 6 3.55 -24.91 -3.19
CA GLN A 6 2.35 -24.34 -3.82
C GLN A 6 1.12 -24.32 -2.89
N LYS A 7 1.16 -25.07 -1.77
CA LYS A 7 0.04 -25.14 -0.82
C LYS A 7 -0.03 -23.96 0.16
N ASN A 8 1.03 -23.16 0.27
CA ASN A 8 1.10 -22.05 1.22
C ASN A 8 0.72 -20.68 0.64
N GLU A 9 0.40 -20.58 -0.66
CA GLU A 9 0.01 -19.30 -1.29
C GLU A 9 -1.50 -19.00 -1.18
N THR A 10 -2.31 -19.95 -0.68
CA THR A 10 -3.78 -19.81 -0.59
C THR A 10 -4.35 -19.54 0.80
N ASP A 11 -3.55 -19.50 1.87
CA ASP A 11 -4.08 -19.21 3.21
C ASP A 11 -3.91 -17.73 3.60
N LEU A 12 -4.86 -16.91 3.17
CA LEU A 12 -5.10 -15.61 3.81
C LEU A 12 -5.58 -15.77 5.27
N ASP A 13 -6.07 -16.96 5.64
CA ASP A 13 -6.56 -17.34 6.98
C ASP A 13 -5.47 -17.87 7.93
N ASN A 14 -4.28 -18.28 7.48
CA ASN A 14 -3.19 -18.75 8.36
C ASN A 14 -2.32 -17.59 8.90
N MET A 15 -2.94 -16.50 9.36
CA MET A 15 -2.20 -15.46 10.13
C MET A 15 -1.63 -16.00 11.45
N GLU A 16 -2.17 -17.12 11.95
CA GLU A 16 -1.75 -17.76 13.19
C GLU A 16 -0.50 -18.65 13.02
N ASN A 17 -0.30 -19.27 11.85
CA ASN A 17 0.74 -20.29 11.61
C ASN A 17 1.99 -19.76 10.87
N PHE A 18 2.44 -18.54 11.17
CA PHE A 18 3.80 -18.14 10.79
C PHE A 18 4.81 -18.88 11.68
N GLU A 19 5.43 -19.93 11.15
CA GLU A 19 6.61 -20.54 11.77
C GLU A 19 7.80 -19.58 11.62
N SER A 20 8.16 -18.89 12.70
CA SER A 20 9.43 -18.15 12.75
C SER A 20 10.57 -19.07 12.35
N GLY A 21 11.53 -18.57 11.59
CA GLY A 21 12.73 -19.35 11.25
C GLY A 21 13.34 -19.92 12.53
N LYS A 22 13.70 -21.21 12.53
CA LYS A 22 14.37 -21.86 13.69
C LYS A 22 15.84 -21.40 13.85
N ASP A 23 16.21 -20.30 13.22
CA ASP A 23 17.55 -19.73 13.19
C ASP A 23 17.77 -18.70 14.30
N SER A 24 19.02 -18.28 14.49
CA SER A 24 19.39 -17.28 15.52
C SER A 24 18.70 -15.91 15.35
N PHE A 25 17.98 -15.69 14.24
CA PHE A 25 17.25 -14.46 13.94
C PHE A 25 15.76 -14.53 14.29
N ALA A 26 15.27 -15.63 14.87
CA ALA A 26 13.88 -15.81 15.30
C ALA A 26 13.37 -14.67 16.19
N PHE A 27 14.25 -14.08 17.02
CA PHE A 27 13.91 -12.94 17.87
C PHE A 27 13.43 -11.73 17.05
N PHE A 28 14.10 -11.40 15.95
CA PHE A 28 13.75 -10.25 15.10
C PHE A 28 12.46 -10.49 14.33
N ASP A 29 12.23 -11.72 13.88
CA ASP A 29 10.95 -12.10 13.27
C ASP A 29 9.81 -11.98 14.30
N HIS A 30 10.04 -12.43 15.53
CA HIS A 30 9.05 -12.35 16.60
C HIS A 30 8.77 -10.89 17.00
N PHE A 31 9.82 -10.07 17.10
CA PHE A 31 9.70 -8.63 17.35
C PHE A 31 8.92 -7.94 16.22
N SER A 32 9.21 -8.25 14.96
CA SER A 32 8.49 -7.69 13.81
C SER A 32 7.03 -8.14 13.79
N LYS A 33 6.75 -9.41 14.13
CA LYS A 33 5.39 -9.94 14.29
C LYS A 33 4.62 -9.21 15.39
N PHE A 34 5.22 -9.11 16.57
CA PHE A 34 4.65 -8.44 17.72
C PHE A 34 4.41 -6.95 17.43
N SER A 35 5.40 -6.26 16.87
CA SER A 35 5.32 -4.85 16.51
C SER A 35 4.17 -4.61 15.55
N GLY A 36 4.05 -5.39 14.46
CA GLY A 36 2.94 -5.25 13.50
C GLY A 36 1.56 -5.46 14.12
N LEU A 37 1.39 -6.48 14.99
CA LEU A 37 0.12 -6.76 15.65
C LEU A 37 -0.25 -5.71 16.72
N ALA A 38 0.71 -5.29 17.53
CA ALA A 38 0.51 -4.25 18.54
C ALA A 38 0.14 -2.92 17.88
N VAL A 39 0.82 -2.60 16.79
CA VAL A 39 0.61 -1.38 16.01
C VAL A 39 -0.75 -1.35 15.31
N ALA A 40 -1.28 -2.49 14.87
CA ALA A 40 -2.60 -2.56 14.25
C ALA A 40 -3.71 -2.01 15.16
N GLN A 41 -3.55 -2.13 16.49
CA GLN A 41 -4.50 -1.58 17.46
C GLN A 41 -4.52 -0.05 17.47
N LEU A 42 -3.43 0.61 17.05
CA LEU A 42 -3.37 2.07 16.96
C LEU A 42 -4.40 2.63 15.97
N TYR A 43 -4.73 1.90 14.90
CA TYR A 43 -5.76 2.34 13.95
C TYR A 43 -7.17 2.33 14.56
N LEU A 44 -7.45 1.43 15.51
CA LEU A 44 -8.72 1.47 16.26
C LEU A 44 -8.78 2.70 17.16
N VAL A 45 -7.66 3.05 17.79
CA VAL A 45 -7.54 4.29 18.58
C VAL A 45 -7.68 5.51 17.67
N CYS A 46 -7.03 5.53 16.50
CA CYS A 46 -7.22 6.59 15.49
C CYS A 46 -8.69 6.76 15.13
N ALA A 47 -9.42 5.67 14.87
CA ALA A 47 -10.83 5.71 14.54
C ALA A 47 -11.67 6.29 15.69
N ALA A 48 -11.43 5.85 16.94
CA ALA A 48 -12.14 6.35 18.11
C ALA A 48 -11.88 7.84 18.37
N VAL A 49 -10.62 8.28 18.30
CA VAL A 49 -10.23 9.67 18.51
C VAL A 49 -10.77 10.57 17.38
N THR A 50 -10.75 10.09 16.13
CA THR A 50 -11.35 10.82 15.00
C THR A 50 -12.87 10.94 15.18
N GLY A 51 -13.54 9.88 15.62
CA GLY A 51 -14.97 9.91 15.94
C GLY A 51 -15.29 10.94 17.03
N PHE A 52 -14.45 11.05 18.06
CA PHE A 52 -14.58 12.09 19.08
C PHE A 52 -14.49 13.49 18.48
N GLU A 53 -13.53 13.77 17.59
CA GLU A 53 -13.42 15.10 16.95
C GLU A 53 -14.64 15.42 16.10
N VAL A 54 -15.17 14.47 15.34
CA VAL A 54 -16.40 14.68 14.57
C VAL A 54 -17.55 15.05 15.50
N ILE A 55 -17.73 14.33 16.61
CA ILE A 55 -18.77 14.66 17.60
C ILE A 55 -18.51 16.03 18.24
N SER A 56 -17.29 16.31 18.69
CA SER A 56 -16.91 17.58 19.32
C SER A 56 -17.15 18.76 18.40
N ARG A 57 -16.77 18.63 17.13
CA ARG A 57 -16.91 19.68 16.12
C ARG A 57 -18.35 19.92 15.72
N TYR A 58 -19.15 18.90 15.43
CA TYR A 58 -20.50 19.08 14.89
C TYR A 58 -21.59 19.16 15.96
N VAL A 59 -21.43 18.49 17.11
CA VAL A 59 -22.42 18.52 18.21
C VAL A 59 -22.14 19.67 19.18
N PHE A 60 -20.87 19.89 19.53
CA PHE A 60 -20.48 20.87 20.55
C PHE A 60 -19.86 22.14 19.97
N ASN A 61 -19.68 22.24 18.65
CA ASN A 61 -19.03 23.36 17.96
C ASN A 61 -17.64 23.69 18.54
N ALA A 62 -16.91 22.66 18.98
CA ALA A 62 -15.64 22.76 19.68
C ALA A 62 -14.57 21.91 18.96
N PRO A 63 -13.94 22.43 17.88
CA PRO A 63 -12.89 21.69 17.17
C PRO A 63 -11.64 21.55 18.04
N THR A 64 -11.02 20.38 18.05
CA THR A 64 -9.89 20.08 18.93
C THR A 64 -8.59 19.81 18.17
N GLN A 65 -7.65 20.76 18.27
CA GLN A 65 -6.34 20.66 17.60
C GLN A 65 -5.54 19.42 18.05
N TRP A 66 -5.63 19.06 19.33
CA TRP A 66 -4.90 17.91 19.87
C TRP A 66 -5.29 16.59 19.20
N VAL A 67 -6.54 16.44 18.72
CA VAL A 67 -6.98 15.22 18.02
C VAL A 67 -6.24 15.07 16.71
N PHE A 68 -6.13 16.13 15.91
CA PHE A 68 -5.43 16.09 14.63
C PHE A 68 -3.98 15.63 14.82
N GLU A 69 -3.29 16.21 15.80
CA GLU A 69 -1.89 15.88 16.11
C GLU A 69 -1.73 14.43 16.61
N ILE A 70 -2.61 13.97 17.52
CA ILE A 70 -2.58 12.60 18.03
C ILE A 70 -2.85 11.59 16.92
N VAL A 71 -3.86 11.81 16.08
CA VAL A 71 -4.22 10.87 15.01
C VAL A 71 -3.11 10.78 13.98
N MET A 72 -2.46 11.90 13.61
CA MET A 72 -1.29 11.88 12.72
C MET A 72 -0.14 11.08 13.32
N VAL A 73 0.20 11.31 14.59
CA VAL A 73 1.26 10.56 15.28
C VAL A 73 0.94 9.07 15.33
N LEU A 74 -0.28 8.69 15.71
CA LEU A 74 -0.69 7.29 15.79
C LEU A 74 -0.64 6.61 14.42
N ALA A 75 -1.19 7.24 13.38
CA ALA A 75 -1.24 6.67 12.04
C ALA A 75 0.15 6.56 11.40
N ALA A 76 0.99 7.58 11.54
CA ALA A 76 2.37 7.57 11.04
C ALA A 76 3.24 6.56 11.79
N THR A 77 3.12 6.48 13.12
CA THR A 77 3.78 5.45 13.93
C THR A 77 3.36 4.07 13.44
N ALA A 78 2.06 3.90 13.16
CA ALA A 78 1.56 2.62 12.74
C ALA A 78 2.08 2.19 11.36
N TRP A 79 2.17 3.15 10.45
CA TRP A 79 2.75 2.91 9.13
C TRP A 79 4.24 2.56 9.22
N MET A 80 5.04 3.34 9.95
CA MET A 80 6.49 3.14 9.98
C MET A 80 6.88 1.83 10.67
N LEU A 81 6.23 1.48 11.77
CA LEU A 81 6.56 0.25 12.51
C LEU A 81 6.01 -1.03 11.85
N SER A 82 4.99 -0.93 11.00
CA SER A 82 4.46 -2.09 10.26
C SER A 82 5.31 -2.49 9.04
N ALA A 83 6.23 -1.64 8.57
CA ALA A 83 7.04 -1.91 7.38
C ALA A 83 7.82 -3.25 7.47
N ALA A 84 8.46 -3.52 8.61
CA ALA A 84 9.17 -4.78 8.85
C ALA A 84 8.21 -5.99 8.83
N TYR A 85 7.03 -5.88 9.46
CA TYR A 85 6.01 -6.92 9.48
C TYR A 85 5.54 -7.31 8.06
N VAL A 86 5.23 -6.31 7.23
CA VAL A 86 4.76 -6.53 5.85
C VAL A 86 5.84 -7.22 5.02
N THR A 87 7.11 -6.86 5.26
CA THR A 87 8.29 -7.45 4.61
C THR A 87 8.53 -8.90 5.00
N LEU A 88 8.38 -9.21 6.29
CA LEU A 88 8.49 -10.57 6.80
C LEU A 88 7.47 -11.50 6.11
N HIS A 89 6.23 -11.02 5.92
CA HIS A 89 5.15 -11.81 5.31
C HIS A 89 5.10 -11.71 3.78
N LYS A 90 6.04 -11.00 3.14
CA LYS A 90 6.04 -10.73 1.69
C LYS A 90 4.71 -10.18 1.15
N ARG A 91 3.99 -9.39 1.95
CA ARG A 91 2.66 -8.83 1.60
C ARG A 91 2.74 -7.46 0.92
N HIS A 92 3.88 -7.14 0.32
CA HIS A 92 4.03 -5.88 -0.39
C HIS A 92 3.29 -5.89 -1.72
N ILE A 93 2.83 -4.71 -2.12
CA ILE A 93 2.29 -4.48 -3.45
C ILE A 93 3.48 -4.28 -4.40
N GLY A 94 3.56 -5.11 -5.44
CA GLY A 94 4.58 -5.05 -6.49
C GLY A 94 4.00 -5.44 -7.85
N ILE A 95 4.58 -4.91 -8.93
CA ILE A 95 4.17 -5.25 -10.30
C ILE A 95 5.00 -6.44 -10.77
N THR A 96 4.39 -7.62 -10.85
CA THR A 96 5.10 -8.89 -11.06
C THR A 96 5.23 -9.32 -12.53
N VAL A 97 5.12 -8.38 -13.48
CA VAL A 97 5.11 -8.68 -14.92
C VAL A 97 6.32 -9.51 -15.35
N PHE A 98 7.54 -9.04 -15.10
CA PHE A 98 8.74 -9.81 -15.42
C PHE A 98 8.99 -10.96 -14.46
N TYR A 99 8.55 -10.82 -13.20
CA TYR A 99 8.72 -11.84 -12.17
C TYR A 99 7.96 -13.13 -12.52
N ILE A 100 6.73 -13.04 -13.03
CA ILE A 100 5.92 -14.20 -13.42
C ILE A 100 6.46 -14.84 -14.70
N MET A 101 7.03 -14.05 -15.61
CA MET A 101 7.63 -14.54 -16.86
C MET A 101 9.02 -15.16 -16.66
N ALA A 102 9.68 -14.87 -15.54
CA ALA A 102 11.04 -15.33 -15.27
C ALA A 102 11.10 -16.81 -14.87
N SER A 103 12.18 -17.49 -15.27
CA SER A 103 12.54 -18.81 -14.75
C SER A 103 12.89 -18.74 -13.25
N ASP A 104 12.94 -19.88 -12.56
CA ASP A 104 13.27 -19.91 -11.12
C ASP A 104 14.62 -19.25 -10.80
N LYS A 105 15.61 -19.40 -11.68
CA LYS A 105 16.89 -18.68 -11.57
C LYS A 105 16.73 -17.18 -11.74
N GLY A 106 15.85 -16.75 -12.66
CA GLY A 106 15.53 -15.34 -12.87
C GLY A 106 14.84 -14.74 -11.65
N LYS A 107 13.83 -15.42 -11.08
CA LYS A 107 13.16 -15.00 -9.85
C LYS A 107 14.14 -14.84 -8.68
N TRP A 108 15.08 -15.79 -8.55
CA TRP A 108 16.14 -15.69 -7.54
C TRP A 108 16.98 -14.41 -7.71
N TRP A 109 17.41 -14.08 -8.93
CA TRP A 109 18.16 -12.85 -9.19
C TRP A 109 17.32 -11.59 -8.97
N LEU A 110 16.04 -11.59 -9.36
CA LEU A 110 15.14 -10.46 -9.13
C LEU A 110 14.96 -10.19 -7.63
N ASP A 111 14.74 -11.24 -6.83
CA ASP A 111 14.66 -11.15 -5.37
C ASP A 111 15.98 -10.64 -4.76
N PHE A 112 17.13 -11.15 -5.23
CA PHE A 112 18.43 -10.69 -4.78
C PHE A 112 18.64 -9.19 -5.04
N ILE A 113 18.38 -8.74 -6.27
CA ILE A 113 18.49 -7.33 -6.63
C ILE A 113 17.52 -6.49 -5.80
N ALA A 114 16.29 -6.98 -5.58
CA ALA A 114 15.29 -6.30 -4.75
C ALA A 114 15.80 -6.02 -3.34
N TYR A 115 16.41 -7.03 -2.71
CA TYR A 115 16.96 -6.90 -1.37
C TYR A 115 18.15 -5.94 -1.35
N VAL A 116 19.08 -6.05 -2.29
CA VAL A 116 20.26 -5.16 -2.37
C VAL A 116 19.83 -3.69 -2.57
N VAL A 117 18.94 -3.45 -3.52
CA VAL A 117 18.39 -2.11 -3.81
C VAL A 117 17.68 -1.52 -2.59
N GLY A 118 16.83 -2.30 -1.92
CA GLY A 118 16.13 -1.85 -0.72
C GLY A 118 17.05 -1.59 0.47
N ILE A 119 18.07 -2.43 0.66
CA ILE A 119 19.11 -2.23 1.67
C ILE A 119 19.85 -0.92 1.47
N ILE A 120 20.31 -0.65 0.24
CA ILE A 120 21.05 0.58 -0.08
C ILE A 120 20.16 1.80 0.13
N ALA A 121 18.93 1.76 -0.37
CA ALA A 121 17.99 2.88 -0.26
C ALA A 121 17.65 3.21 1.20
N LEU A 122 17.35 2.19 2.02
CA LEU A 122 17.04 2.39 3.45
C LEU A 122 18.27 2.81 4.24
N TRP A 123 19.44 2.24 3.97
CA TRP A 123 20.67 2.64 4.64
C TRP A 123 20.97 4.13 4.40
N LEU A 124 20.86 4.61 3.16
CA LEU A 124 21.10 6.02 2.83
C LEU A 124 20.04 6.95 3.41
N LEU A 125 18.77 6.51 3.48
CA LEU A 125 17.72 7.26 4.17
C LEU A 125 18.04 7.40 5.67
N ILE A 126 18.48 6.31 6.31
CA ILE A 126 18.80 6.24 7.73
C ILE A 126 20.01 7.10 8.11
N ASP A 127 21.04 7.13 7.26
CA ASP A 127 22.29 7.88 7.51
C ASP A 127 21.99 9.35 7.85
N ASP A 128 21.01 9.92 7.16
CA ASP A 128 20.58 11.30 7.35
C ASP A 128 19.38 11.43 8.31
N SER A 129 18.40 10.51 8.27
CA SER A 129 17.21 10.61 9.14
C SER A 129 17.55 10.45 10.62
N VAL A 130 18.58 9.67 10.96
CA VAL A 130 18.98 9.43 12.35
C VAL A 130 19.48 10.70 13.02
N ILE A 131 20.24 11.54 12.30
CA ILE A 131 20.75 12.82 12.81
C ILE A 131 19.56 13.74 13.10
N ARG A 132 18.61 13.85 12.15
CA ARG A 132 17.40 14.67 12.35
C ARG A 132 16.55 14.22 13.52
N ALA A 133 16.40 12.90 13.70
CA ALA A 133 15.65 12.37 14.82
C ALA A 133 16.33 12.71 16.15
N LEU A 134 17.66 12.61 16.20
CA LEU A 134 18.44 13.00 17.39
C LEU A 134 18.35 14.49 17.68
N ASP A 135 18.58 15.35 16.68
CA ASP A 135 18.44 16.81 16.81
C ASP A 135 17.05 17.18 17.35
N SER A 136 16.02 16.56 16.78
CA SER A 136 14.62 16.77 17.18
C SER A 136 14.36 16.36 18.64
N VAL A 137 14.91 15.23 19.09
CA VAL A 137 14.81 14.77 20.48
C VAL A 137 15.60 15.67 21.43
N MET A 138 16.82 16.09 21.04
CA MET A 138 17.67 16.96 21.84
C MET A 138 17.07 18.36 22.01
N MET A 139 16.39 18.87 20.99
CA MET A 139 15.67 20.14 21.04
C MET A 139 14.28 20.04 21.68
N LEU A 140 13.81 18.82 22.01
CA LEU A 140 12.42 18.54 22.39
C LEU A 140 11.44 19.23 21.43
N GLU A 141 11.62 18.99 20.13
CA GLU A 141 10.91 19.70 19.07
C GLU A 141 9.39 19.55 19.22
N LYS A 142 8.70 20.68 19.15
CA LYS A 142 7.25 20.76 19.28
C LYS A 142 6.63 21.38 18.03
N ALA A 143 5.37 21.07 17.79
CA ALA A 143 4.64 21.50 16.60
C ALA A 143 4.46 23.03 16.48
N GLY A 144 4.63 23.80 17.57
CA GLY A 144 4.40 25.25 17.56
C GLY A 144 2.92 25.65 17.42
N SER A 145 2.00 24.67 17.50
CA SER A 145 0.56 24.88 17.52
C SER A 145 0.08 25.36 18.91
N ALA A 146 -1.21 25.71 19.02
CA ALA A 146 -1.82 26.06 20.31
C ALA A 146 -1.75 24.92 21.35
N TRP A 147 -1.72 23.66 20.90
CA TRP A 147 -1.52 22.49 21.76
C TRP A 147 -0.04 22.19 21.99
N ASN A 148 0.81 22.54 21.02
CA ASN A 148 2.26 22.45 21.08
C ASN A 148 2.76 21.04 21.44
N SER A 149 2.19 20.00 20.82
CA SER A 149 2.61 18.63 21.10
C SER A 149 4.00 18.31 20.56
N PRO A 150 4.66 17.25 21.06
CA PRO A 150 5.91 16.74 20.50
C PRO A 150 5.71 15.95 19.20
N GLN A 151 4.68 16.26 18.39
CA GLN A 151 4.41 15.56 17.13
C GLN A 151 5.64 15.47 16.21
N PRO A 152 6.36 16.57 15.88
CA PRO A 152 7.49 16.49 14.96
C PRO A 152 8.59 15.56 15.47
N MET A 153 8.86 15.61 16.78
CA MET A 153 9.83 14.73 17.45
C MET A 153 9.45 13.27 17.33
N ILE A 154 8.18 12.92 17.61
CA ILE A 154 7.72 11.54 17.51
C ILE A 154 7.76 11.06 16.06
N LEU A 155 7.32 11.88 15.11
CA LEU A 155 7.30 11.52 13.69
C LEU A 155 8.71 11.26 13.12
N LYS A 156 9.69 12.14 13.39
CA LYS A 156 11.09 11.94 12.95
C LYS A 156 11.72 10.70 13.60
N SER A 157 11.41 10.46 14.87
CA SER A 157 11.88 9.27 15.60
C SER A 157 11.28 7.99 15.04
N MET A 158 9.97 7.96 14.80
CA MET A 158 9.27 6.78 14.27
C MET A 158 9.66 6.47 12.82
N LEU A 159 9.90 7.49 11.99
CA LEU A 159 10.48 7.31 10.65
C LEU A 159 11.81 6.55 10.73
N THR A 160 12.71 7.00 11.60
CA THR A 160 14.04 6.38 11.74
C THR A 160 13.93 4.97 12.33
N ILE A 161 13.16 4.77 13.39
CA ILE A 161 12.98 3.44 14.02
C ILE A 161 12.34 2.47 13.02
N GLY A 162 11.30 2.89 12.28
CA GLY A 162 10.66 2.07 11.26
C GLY A 162 11.58 1.74 10.09
N ALA A 163 12.39 2.70 9.63
CA ALA A 163 13.40 2.45 8.60
C ALA A 163 14.46 1.45 9.08
N MET A 164 14.92 1.55 10.34
CA MET A 164 15.89 0.63 10.95
C MET A 164 15.35 -0.80 11.07
N THR A 165 14.12 -0.96 11.54
CA THR A 165 13.48 -2.29 11.64
C THR A 165 13.27 -2.88 10.26
N TYR A 166 12.88 -2.06 9.27
CA TYR A 166 12.74 -2.49 7.89
C TYR A 166 14.09 -2.92 7.29
N LEU A 167 15.15 -2.13 7.46
CA LEU A 167 16.50 -2.47 7.02
C LEU A 167 16.98 -3.79 7.65
N THR A 168 16.73 -3.97 8.94
CA THR A 168 17.06 -5.21 9.66
C THR A 168 16.35 -6.41 9.05
N GLN A 169 15.05 -6.29 8.74
CA GLN A 169 14.28 -7.36 8.11
C GLN A 169 14.79 -7.69 6.70
N LEU A 170 15.15 -6.68 5.89
CA LEU A 170 15.73 -6.92 4.56
C LEU A 170 17.09 -7.62 4.64
N MET A 171 17.94 -7.27 5.61
CA MET A 171 19.21 -7.95 5.85
C MET A 171 19.03 -9.43 6.23
N ILE A 172 18.06 -9.72 7.10
CA ILE A 172 17.72 -11.10 7.48
C ILE A 172 17.20 -11.88 6.26
N ASN A 173 16.34 -11.26 5.46
CA ASN A 173 15.82 -11.88 4.23
C ASN A 173 16.95 -12.16 3.22
N LEU A 174 17.90 -11.23 3.05
CA LEU A 174 19.09 -11.42 2.21
C LEU A 174 20.00 -12.53 2.74
N TYR A 175 20.20 -12.62 4.06
CA TYR A 175 20.97 -13.70 4.69
C TYR A 175 20.33 -15.07 4.43
N ARG A 176 19.00 -15.15 4.51
CA ARG A 176 18.23 -16.38 4.24
C ARG A 176 18.18 -16.73 2.76
N HIS A 177 18.35 -15.75 1.86
CA HIS A 177 18.34 -15.95 0.42
C HIS A 177 19.54 -16.78 -0.08
N PHE A 178 20.68 -16.71 0.62
CA PHE A 178 21.86 -17.51 0.29
C PHE A 178 21.86 -18.85 1.05
N SER A 179 22.26 -19.93 0.38
CA SER A 179 22.45 -21.25 1.00
C SER A 179 23.88 -21.48 1.52
N THR A 180 24.88 -20.89 0.86
CA THR A 180 26.30 -21.09 1.15
C THR A 180 26.74 -20.32 2.40
N LYS A 181 27.54 -20.97 3.27
CA LYS A 181 28.09 -20.35 4.50
C LYS A 181 28.93 -19.10 4.23
N VAL A 182 29.73 -19.10 3.15
CA VAL A 182 30.57 -17.96 2.75
C VAL A 182 29.71 -16.75 2.39
N ALA A 183 28.69 -16.93 1.55
CA ALA A 183 27.78 -15.84 1.18
C ALA A 183 27.03 -15.28 2.40
N LYS A 184 26.60 -16.14 3.31
CA LYS A 184 26.01 -15.74 4.60
C LYS A 184 26.96 -14.90 5.45
N GLN A 185 28.24 -15.27 5.53
CA GLN A 185 29.25 -14.47 6.24
C GLN A 185 29.50 -13.11 5.57
N ILE A 186 29.48 -13.04 4.24
CA ILE A 186 29.58 -11.77 3.51
C ILE A 186 28.40 -10.85 3.85
N VAL A 187 27.16 -11.39 3.86
CA VAL A 187 25.98 -10.60 4.25
C VAL A 187 26.09 -10.10 5.69
N LEU A 188 26.55 -10.93 6.63
CA LEU A 188 26.79 -10.51 8.01
C LEU A 188 27.88 -9.45 8.12
N PHE A 189 28.94 -9.55 7.32
CA PHE A 189 30.00 -8.54 7.27
C PHE A 189 29.48 -7.20 6.76
N ILE A 190 28.68 -7.20 5.68
CA ILE A 190 28.02 -6.00 5.15
C ILE A 190 27.08 -5.40 6.20
N CYS A 191 26.29 -6.23 6.89
CA CYS A 191 25.43 -5.79 7.98
C CYS A 191 26.24 -5.13 9.11
N GLY A 192 27.39 -5.70 9.48
CA GLY A 192 28.31 -5.12 10.45
C GLY A 192 28.84 -3.75 10.03
N ILE A 193 29.19 -3.57 8.75
CA ILE A 193 29.60 -2.26 8.19
C ILE A 193 28.47 -1.23 8.30
N VAL A 194 27.25 -1.61 7.92
CA VAL A 194 26.09 -0.71 7.97
C VAL A 194 25.76 -0.30 9.40
N ILE A 195 25.74 -1.25 10.34
CA ILE A 195 25.52 -0.96 11.77
C ILE A 195 26.64 -0.09 12.33
N LEU A 196 27.90 -0.41 12.00
CA LEU A 196 29.06 0.39 12.43
C LEU A 196 28.96 1.83 11.92
N ARG A 197 28.55 2.03 10.67
CA ARG A 197 28.31 3.36 10.08
C ARG A 197 27.26 4.13 10.89
N ILE A 198 26.10 3.53 11.13
CA ILE A 198 25.01 4.15 11.91
C ILE A 198 25.49 4.54 13.31
N VAL A 199 26.18 3.64 14.00
CA VAL A 199 26.71 3.90 15.35
C VAL A 199 27.75 5.03 15.32
N CYS A 200 28.63 5.04 14.32
CA CYS A 200 29.62 6.10 14.17
C CYS A 200 28.96 7.46 13.92
N VAL A 201 27.94 7.53 13.06
CA VAL A 201 27.21 8.77 12.78
C VAL A 201 26.56 9.32 14.06
N ILE A 202 25.90 8.46 14.83
CA ILE A 202 25.30 8.84 16.14
C ILE A 202 26.39 9.30 17.12
N ALA A 203 27.49 8.56 17.23
CA ALA A 203 28.57 8.88 18.16
C ALA A 203 29.29 10.18 17.80
N VAL A 204 29.54 10.44 16.51
CA VAL A 204 30.12 11.70 16.03
C VAL A 204 29.20 12.88 16.34
N HIS A 205 27.90 12.72 16.14
CA HIS A 205 26.94 13.77 16.45
C HIS A 205 26.93 14.13 17.95
N LEU A 206 27.04 13.13 18.84
CA LEU A 206 27.02 13.35 20.29
C LEU A 206 28.38 13.75 20.89
N MET A 207 29.49 13.23 20.37
CA MET A 207 30.85 13.39 20.95
C MET A 207 31.74 14.36 20.16
N GLY A 208 31.28 14.84 18.99
CA GLY A 208 32.02 15.68 18.09
C GLY A 208 32.96 14.92 17.14
N GLU A 209 33.38 15.59 16.06
CA GLU A 209 34.21 15.04 14.98
C GLU A 209 35.65 14.70 15.40
N THR A 210 36.13 15.20 16.54
CA THR A 210 37.48 14.93 17.06
C THR A 210 37.63 13.57 17.73
N SER A 211 36.52 12.82 17.87
CA SER A 211 36.50 11.49 18.47
C SER A 211 37.07 10.41 17.54
N VAL A 212 37.38 9.23 18.10
CA VAL A 212 37.77 8.03 17.32
C VAL A 212 36.73 7.68 16.26
N PHE A 213 35.44 7.91 16.56
CA PHE A 213 34.34 7.72 15.62
C PHE A 213 34.37 8.71 14.46
N GLY A 214 34.89 9.93 14.67
CA GLY A 214 35.11 10.90 13.58
C GLY A 214 36.17 10.44 12.59
N SER A 215 37.23 9.79 13.09
CA SER A 215 38.26 9.17 12.23
C SER A 215 37.71 7.98 11.44
N ILE A 216 36.81 7.19 12.02
CA ILE A 216 36.12 6.12 11.29
C ILE A 216 35.17 6.72 10.25
N ASN A 217 34.42 7.76 10.62
CA ASN A 217 33.48 8.45 9.74
C ASN A 217 34.17 9.07 8.51
N SER A 218 35.39 9.59 8.67
CA SER A 218 36.16 10.15 7.55
C SER A 218 36.60 9.07 6.55
N ILE A 219 36.85 7.83 6.97
CA ILE A 219 37.10 6.70 6.07
C ILE A 219 35.87 6.41 5.21
N TYR A 220 34.68 6.35 5.83
CA TYR A 220 33.43 6.17 5.09
C TYR A 220 33.16 7.33 4.13
N SER A 221 33.43 8.58 4.55
CA SER A 221 33.31 9.76 3.69
C SER A 221 34.26 9.69 2.50
N ALA A 222 35.52 9.29 2.72
CA ALA A 222 36.51 9.11 1.64
C ALA A 222 36.06 8.05 0.63
N VAL A 223 35.57 6.89 1.10
CA VAL A 223 35.00 5.87 0.21
C VAL A 223 33.77 6.39 -0.54
N GLY A 224 32.89 7.13 0.14
CA GLY A 224 31.70 7.75 -0.45
C GLY A 224 32.05 8.74 -1.57
N THR A 225 33.06 9.59 -1.38
CA THR A 225 33.49 10.55 -2.42
C THR A 225 33.94 9.87 -3.71
N HIS A 226 34.50 8.67 -3.66
CA HIS A 226 34.87 7.92 -4.87
C HIS A 226 33.68 7.27 -5.60
N ILE A 227 32.56 7.10 -4.90
CA ILE A 227 31.34 6.41 -5.39
C ILE A 227 30.23 7.43 -5.65
N ASN A 228 30.51 8.74 -5.59
CA ASN A 228 29.50 9.77 -5.75
C ASN A 228 28.84 9.70 -7.15
N PRO A 229 27.53 9.37 -7.25
CA PRO A 229 26.86 9.23 -8.54
C PRO A 229 26.89 10.50 -9.40
N GLN A 230 26.98 11.67 -8.76
CA GLN A 230 27.06 12.96 -9.43
C GLN A 230 28.28 13.07 -10.36
N ASP A 231 29.40 12.41 -10.02
CA ASP A 231 30.63 12.45 -10.81
C ASP A 231 30.52 11.62 -12.11
N TYR A 232 29.62 10.64 -12.12
CA TYR A 232 29.38 9.77 -13.28
C TYR A 232 28.20 10.26 -14.13
N LEU A 233 27.15 10.77 -13.48
CA LEU A 233 25.94 11.23 -14.14
C LEU A 233 25.40 12.45 -13.39
N ASN A 234 25.83 13.64 -13.81
CA ASN A 234 25.32 14.89 -13.28
C ASN A 234 24.00 15.26 -13.97
N MET A 235 22.87 15.11 -13.26
CA MET A 235 21.55 15.43 -13.82
C MET A 235 21.29 16.94 -13.90
N GLN A 236 22.12 17.78 -13.26
CA GLN A 236 22.01 19.23 -13.38
C GLN A 236 22.34 19.74 -14.79
N ASP A 237 23.24 19.04 -15.49
CA ASP A 237 23.66 19.41 -16.84
C ASP A 237 22.67 18.92 -17.91
N MET A 238 21.71 18.07 -17.52
CA MET A 238 20.70 17.51 -18.40
C MET A 238 19.46 18.41 -18.50
N ASN A 239 18.76 18.34 -19.64
CA ASN A 239 17.46 19.00 -19.77
C ASN A 239 16.45 18.37 -18.80
N ILE A 240 15.64 19.20 -18.13
CA ILE A 240 14.61 18.76 -17.16
C ILE A 240 13.69 17.68 -17.74
N GLY A 241 13.31 17.80 -19.02
CA GLY A 241 12.49 16.81 -19.71
C GLY A 241 13.18 15.45 -19.84
N THR A 242 14.46 15.44 -20.23
CA THR A 242 15.24 14.20 -20.34
C THR A 242 15.48 13.53 -18.98
N ALA A 243 15.75 14.33 -17.95
CA ALA A 243 15.92 13.81 -16.60
C ALA A 243 14.61 13.23 -16.04
N SER A 244 13.48 13.90 -16.27
CA SER A 244 12.15 13.42 -15.86
C SER A 244 11.80 12.09 -16.55
N LEU A 245 12.07 12.00 -17.85
CA LEU A 245 11.88 10.75 -18.61
C LEU A 245 12.77 9.63 -18.11
N LEU A 246 14.03 9.91 -17.75
CA LEU A 246 14.95 8.94 -17.19
C LEU A 246 14.45 8.41 -15.85
N ILE A 247 14.01 9.30 -14.94
CA ILE A 247 13.46 8.93 -13.63
C ILE A 247 12.22 8.04 -13.79
N VAL A 248 11.28 8.44 -14.65
CA VAL A 248 10.06 7.66 -14.91
C VAL A 248 10.38 6.32 -15.55
N ALA A 249 11.28 6.29 -16.55
CA ALA A 249 11.68 5.05 -17.20
C ALA A 249 12.36 4.09 -16.21
N LEU A 250 13.29 4.58 -15.39
CA LEU A 250 13.95 3.80 -14.36
C LEU A 250 12.94 3.24 -13.35
N MET A 251 12.01 4.08 -12.88
CA MET A 251 10.95 3.67 -11.95
C MET A 251 10.07 2.58 -12.56
N LEU A 252 9.60 2.74 -13.81
CA LEU A 252 8.78 1.74 -14.49
C LEU A 252 9.52 0.41 -14.69
N VAL A 253 10.79 0.47 -15.13
CA VAL A 253 11.62 -0.72 -15.32
C VAL A 253 11.81 -1.47 -14.01
N LEU A 254 12.17 -0.77 -12.93
CA LEU A 254 12.35 -1.39 -11.61
C LEU A 254 11.02 -1.90 -11.05
N MET A 255 9.90 -1.20 -11.24
CA MET A 255 8.59 -1.68 -10.77
C MET A 255 8.20 -3.00 -11.43
N MET A 256 8.47 -3.17 -12.73
CA MET A 256 8.14 -4.41 -13.46
C MET A 256 8.93 -5.65 -13.00
N THR A 257 10.00 -5.47 -12.22
CA THR A 257 10.82 -6.57 -11.68
C THR A 257 10.14 -7.35 -10.55
N GLY A 258 9.01 -6.87 -10.02
CA GLY A 258 8.31 -7.47 -8.87
C GLY A 258 8.77 -6.94 -7.51
N MET A 259 9.68 -5.96 -7.48
CA MET A 259 10.11 -5.31 -6.24
C MET A 259 8.95 -4.59 -5.52
N PRO A 260 8.98 -4.52 -4.18
CA PRO A 260 8.04 -3.70 -3.41
C PRO A 260 8.04 -2.24 -3.90
N LEU A 261 6.85 -1.70 -4.18
CA LEU A 261 6.70 -0.35 -4.73
C LEU A 261 7.45 0.72 -3.90
N GLY A 262 7.34 0.66 -2.57
CA GLY A 262 8.00 1.60 -1.67
C GLY A 262 9.53 1.56 -1.72
N VAL A 263 10.13 0.39 -1.97
CA VAL A 263 11.58 0.25 -2.16
C VAL A 263 12.01 0.88 -3.46
N VAL A 264 11.26 0.65 -4.54
CA VAL A 264 11.57 1.21 -5.86
C VAL A 264 11.49 2.72 -5.83
N THR A 265 10.42 3.29 -5.29
CA THR A 265 10.25 4.75 -5.23
C THR A 265 11.29 5.40 -4.33
N LEU A 266 11.63 4.79 -3.18
CA LEU A 266 12.70 5.28 -2.31
C LEU A 266 14.05 5.23 -3.01
N PHE A 267 14.40 4.11 -3.65
CA PHE A 267 15.68 3.97 -4.35
C PHE A 267 15.81 4.97 -5.50
N VAL A 268 14.77 5.13 -6.31
CA VAL A 268 14.76 6.11 -7.41
C VAL A 268 14.87 7.54 -6.85
N SER A 269 14.20 7.84 -5.74
CA SER A 269 14.32 9.14 -5.06
C SER A 269 15.74 9.40 -4.56
N VAL A 270 16.35 8.42 -3.88
CA VAL A 270 17.74 8.49 -3.39
C VAL A 270 18.73 8.65 -4.54
N LEU A 271 18.62 7.82 -5.58
CA LEU A 271 19.52 7.88 -6.72
C LEU A 271 19.40 9.22 -7.46
N SER A 272 18.16 9.69 -7.68
CA SER A 272 17.94 10.99 -8.32
C SER A 272 18.50 12.13 -7.47
N ALA A 273 18.29 12.10 -6.15
CA ALA A 273 18.83 13.10 -5.24
C ALA A 273 20.38 13.12 -5.24
N LEU A 274 21.02 11.95 -5.30
CA LEU A 274 22.48 11.84 -5.42
C LEU A 274 23.00 12.34 -6.76
N CYS A 275 22.35 12.00 -7.88
CA CYS A 275 22.78 12.45 -9.20
C CYS A 275 22.52 13.96 -9.44
N TYR A 276 21.55 14.55 -8.74
CA TYR A 276 21.25 15.99 -8.81
C TYR A 276 22.04 16.84 -7.83
N PHE A 277 22.17 16.42 -6.57
CA PHE A 277 22.67 17.28 -5.48
C PHE A 277 23.83 16.63 -4.71
N GLY A 278 24.34 15.48 -5.18
CA GLY A 278 25.33 14.69 -4.46
C GLY A 278 24.79 14.20 -3.11
N TYR A 279 25.69 13.93 -2.17
CA TYR A 279 25.33 13.52 -0.82
C TYR A 279 24.46 14.53 -0.06
N GLY A 280 24.56 15.83 -0.38
CA GLY A 280 23.67 16.86 0.18
C GLY A 280 22.19 16.65 -0.20
N GLY A 281 21.92 15.95 -1.30
CA GLY A 281 20.57 15.60 -1.74
C GLY A 281 19.84 14.63 -0.82
N LEU A 282 20.55 13.83 -0.02
CA LEU A 282 19.93 12.92 0.95
C LEU A 282 19.06 13.68 1.96
N TYR A 283 19.42 14.93 2.25
CA TYR A 283 18.62 15.82 3.09
C TYR A 283 17.21 16.03 2.54
N LEU A 284 17.06 16.14 1.23
CA LEU A 284 15.76 16.33 0.58
C LEU A 284 14.91 15.06 0.66
N VAL A 285 15.53 13.88 0.53
CA VAL A 285 14.82 12.59 0.59
C VAL A 285 14.16 12.39 1.94
N SER A 286 14.92 12.56 3.02
CA SER A 286 14.43 12.42 4.39
C SER A 286 13.43 13.51 4.77
N THR A 287 13.63 14.76 4.32
CA THR A 287 12.70 15.87 4.55
C THR A 287 11.36 15.62 3.86
N ASN A 288 11.38 15.13 2.62
CA ASN A 288 10.16 14.77 1.90
C ASN A 288 9.47 13.55 2.53
N ALA A 289 10.24 12.54 2.98
CA ALA A 289 9.69 11.39 3.69
C ALA A 289 8.97 11.81 4.98
N PHE A 290 9.58 12.71 5.76
CA PHE A 290 8.98 13.30 6.94
C PHE A 290 7.73 14.13 6.61
N GLY A 291 7.81 15.02 5.62
CA GLY A 291 6.69 15.88 5.22
C GLY A 291 5.47 15.11 4.71
N LEU A 292 5.64 13.87 4.22
CA LEU A 292 4.54 12.96 3.92
C LEU A 292 3.84 12.45 5.19
N LEU A 293 4.59 12.13 6.26
CA LEU A 293 4.01 11.68 7.53
C LEU A 293 3.16 12.75 8.21
N GLU A 294 3.35 14.03 7.87
CA GLU A 294 2.55 15.16 8.36
C GLU A 294 1.28 15.43 7.54
N LYS A 295 1.03 14.68 6.46
CA LYS A 295 -0.16 14.89 5.63
C LYS A 295 -1.37 14.23 6.26
N TYR A 296 -2.20 15.04 6.93
CA TYR A 296 -3.47 14.60 7.52
C TYR A 296 -4.34 13.73 6.58
N PRO A 297 -4.49 14.03 5.27
CA PRO A 297 -5.33 13.20 4.40
C PRO A 297 -4.85 11.75 4.21
N LEU A 298 -3.59 11.43 4.52
CA LEU A 298 -3.10 10.04 4.48
C LEU A 298 -3.72 9.15 5.57
N ILE A 299 -4.29 9.73 6.64
CA ILE A 299 -5.02 8.99 7.68
C ILE A 299 -6.26 8.31 7.10
N ALA A 300 -6.88 8.89 6.07
CA ALA A 300 -8.06 8.31 5.44
C ALA A 300 -7.77 6.92 4.84
N VAL A 301 -6.55 6.68 4.35
CA VAL A 301 -6.16 5.42 3.71
C VAL A 301 -6.33 4.20 4.63
N PRO A 302 -5.67 4.11 5.80
CA PRO A 302 -5.85 2.96 6.70
C PRO A 302 -7.27 2.86 7.26
N LEU A 303 -7.98 3.97 7.46
CA LEU A 303 -9.37 3.95 7.94
C LEU A 303 -10.34 3.40 6.88
N PHE A 304 -10.16 3.75 5.61
CA PHE A 304 -10.92 3.15 4.50
C PHE A 304 -10.61 1.66 4.35
N VAL A 305 -9.33 1.26 4.45
CA VAL A 305 -8.95 -0.16 4.43
C VAL A 305 -9.56 -0.93 5.61
N LEU A 306 -9.57 -0.34 6.81
CA LEU A 306 -10.20 -0.93 7.99
C LEU A 306 -11.71 -1.10 7.77
N MET A 307 -12.39 -0.08 7.27
CA MET A 307 -13.82 -0.14 6.96
C MET A 307 -14.12 -1.21 5.90
N ALA A 308 -13.37 -1.24 4.80
CA ALA A 308 -13.49 -2.26 3.75
C ALA A 308 -13.30 -3.66 4.32
N SER A 309 -12.28 -3.87 5.17
CA SER A 309 -11.99 -5.15 5.81
C SER A 309 -13.12 -5.60 6.75
N ILE A 310 -13.76 -4.67 7.47
CA ILE A 310 -14.93 -4.96 8.32
C ILE A 310 -16.13 -5.38 7.46
N LEU A 311 -16.40 -4.65 6.37
CA LEU A 311 -17.52 -4.94 5.47
C LEU A 311 -17.36 -6.29 4.75
N GLU A 312 -16.13 -6.60 4.29
CA GLU A 312 -15.80 -7.89 3.67
C GLU A 312 -15.98 -9.04 4.67
N ARG A 313 -15.44 -8.91 5.89
CA ARG A 313 -15.58 -9.95 6.94
C ARG A 313 -17.00 -10.11 7.46
N ALA A 314 -17.82 -9.07 7.35
CA ALA A 314 -19.24 -9.11 7.73
C ALA A 314 -20.12 -9.82 6.69
N GLY A 315 -19.58 -10.24 5.54
CA GLY A 315 -20.34 -10.95 4.49
C GLY A 315 -21.23 -10.04 3.63
N VAL A 316 -21.17 -8.72 3.82
CA VAL A 316 -22.03 -7.74 3.10
C VAL A 316 -21.84 -7.85 1.58
N ALA A 317 -20.61 -8.12 1.14
CA ALA A 317 -20.30 -8.21 -0.27
C ALA A 317 -20.90 -9.47 -0.94
N GLU A 318 -20.92 -10.60 -0.24
CA GLU A 318 -21.59 -11.83 -0.69
C GLU A 318 -23.10 -11.64 -0.75
N ASP A 319 -23.69 -11.07 0.31
CA ASP A 319 -25.12 -10.76 0.38
C ASP A 319 -25.56 -9.79 -0.72
N LEU A 320 -24.75 -8.77 -1.01
CA LEU A 320 -25.00 -7.80 -2.07
C LEU A 320 -24.98 -8.48 -3.45
N PHE A 321 -23.99 -9.34 -3.69
CA PHE A 321 -23.90 -10.08 -4.96
C PHE A 321 -25.13 -10.99 -5.15
N ASP A 322 -25.52 -11.71 -4.11
CA ASP A 322 -26.69 -12.57 -4.09
C ASP A 322 -27.99 -11.79 -4.30
N ALA A 323 -28.16 -10.67 -3.61
CA ALA A 323 -29.37 -9.84 -3.69
C ALA A 323 -29.54 -9.19 -5.07
N MET A 324 -28.44 -8.69 -5.64
CA MET A 324 -28.43 -8.08 -6.97
C MET A 324 -28.66 -9.10 -8.08
N SER A 325 -28.53 -10.40 -7.77
CA SER A 325 -28.73 -11.47 -8.74
C SER A 325 -30.15 -11.63 -9.26
N ILE A 326 -31.11 -10.99 -8.61
CA ILE A 326 -32.51 -10.92 -9.02
C ILE A 326 -32.71 -9.88 -10.14
N PHE A 327 -31.87 -8.83 -10.19
CA PHE A 327 -31.91 -7.80 -11.22
C PHE A 327 -31.28 -8.22 -12.55
N ALA A 328 -30.65 -9.39 -12.62
CA ALA A 328 -30.24 -10.04 -13.87
C ALA A 328 -31.50 -10.49 -14.64
N GLY A 329 -32.19 -9.53 -15.25
CA GLY A 329 -33.45 -9.73 -15.96
C GLY A 329 -33.32 -10.61 -17.21
N LYS A 330 -34.31 -10.52 -18.10
CA LYS A 330 -34.44 -11.34 -19.32
C LYS A 330 -33.35 -11.10 -20.39
N LEU A 331 -32.26 -10.41 -20.07
CA LEU A 331 -31.20 -10.02 -21.00
C LEU A 331 -30.10 -11.08 -21.07
N ARG A 332 -29.68 -11.42 -22.29
CA ARG A 332 -28.46 -12.20 -22.54
C ARG A 332 -27.25 -11.46 -21.95
N GLY A 333 -26.43 -12.15 -21.16
CA GLY A 333 -25.32 -11.52 -20.43
C GLY A 333 -25.74 -10.79 -19.14
N GLY A 334 -26.99 -10.91 -18.69
CA GLY A 334 -27.50 -10.18 -17.52
C GLY A 334 -26.71 -10.38 -16.22
N VAL A 335 -26.12 -11.57 -16.01
CA VAL A 335 -25.30 -11.87 -14.81
C VAL A 335 -23.93 -11.18 -14.88
N ALA A 336 -23.38 -11.00 -16.09
CA ALA A 336 -22.16 -10.22 -16.27
C ALA A 336 -22.42 -8.72 -16.00
N ILE A 337 -23.56 -8.18 -16.46
CA ILE A 337 -23.96 -6.79 -16.17
C ILE A 337 -24.22 -6.59 -14.67
N GLN A 338 -24.85 -7.57 -14.03
CA GLN A 338 -25.01 -7.58 -12.57
C GLN A 338 -23.65 -7.55 -11.87
N THR A 339 -22.66 -8.30 -12.34
CA THR A 339 -21.31 -8.29 -11.75
C THR A 339 -20.69 -6.89 -11.82
N ILE A 340 -20.88 -6.16 -12.93
CA ILE A 340 -20.45 -4.75 -13.05
C ILE A 340 -21.20 -3.87 -12.06
N ALA A 341 -22.52 -4.03 -11.94
CA ALA A 341 -23.33 -3.24 -11.02
C ALA A 341 -22.94 -3.46 -9.55
N VAL A 342 -22.68 -4.72 -9.17
CA VAL A 342 -22.20 -5.06 -7.83
C VAL A 342 -20.81 -4.46 -7.62
N ALA A 343 -19.91 -4.55 -8.58
CA ALA A 343 -18.59 -3.91 -8.52
C ALA A 343 -18.70 -2.39 -8.31
N VAL A 344 -19.58 -1.69 -9.04
CA VAL A 344 -19.83 -0.25 -8.84
C VAL A 344 -20.25 0.07 -7.40
N VAL A 345 -21.14 -0.72 -6.81
CA VAL A 345 -21.62 -0.52 -5.44
C VAL A 345 -20.52 -0.86 -4.43
N LEU A 346 -19.77 -1.94 -4.63
CA LEU A 346 -18.63 -2.31 -3.77
C LEU A 346 -17.50 -1.27 -3.83
N ALA A 347 -17.16 -0.80 -5.03
CA ALA A 347 -16.21 0.27 -5.27
C ALA A 347 -16.58 1.53 -4.49
N ALA A 348 -17.87 1.91 -4.53
CA ALA A 348 -18.39 3.06 -3.78
C ALA A 348 -18.42 2.88 -2.26
N MET A 349 -18.17 1.67 -1.74
CA MET A 349 -18.03 1.42 -0.31
C MET A 349 -16.57 1.35 0.12
N SER A 350 -15.72 0.63 -0.62
CA SER A 350 -14.39 0.23 -0.15
C SER A 350 -13.25 1.12 -0.64
N GLY A 351 -13.28 1.55 -1.91
CA GLY A 351 -12.18 2.30 -2.52
C GLY A 351 -10.86 1.53 -2.67
N VAL A 352 -10.88 0.20 -2.48
CA VAL A 352 -9.70 -0.68 -2.56
C VAL A 352 -9.81 -1.63 -3.77
N MET A 353 -8.99 -1.39 -4.80
CA MET A 353 -8.94 -2.25 -6.00
C MET A 353 -8.62 -3.72 -5.71
N GLY A 354 -7.58 -3.98 -4.90
CA GLY A 354 -7.04 -5.32 -4.74
C GLY A 354 -8.02 -6.28 -4.08
N GLY A 355 -8.63 -5.85 -2.97
CA GLY A 355 -9.65 -6.62 -2.25
C GLY A 355 -10.88 -6.89 -3.13
N GLU A 356 -11.35 -5.88 -3.87
CA GLU A 356 -12.52 -6.03 -4.72
C GLU A 356 -12.32 -7.03 -5.87
N ILE A 357 -11.17 -7.00 -6.55
CA ILE A 357 -10.86 -7.97 -7.62
C ILE A 357 -10.82 -9.39 -7.05
N VAL A 358 -10.22 -9.58 -5.87
CA VAL A 358 -10.14 -10.89 -5.21
C VAL A 358 -11.53 -11.37 -4.81
N MET A 359 -12.34 -10.52 -4.18
CA MET A 359 -13.70 -10.85 -3.75
C MET A 359 -14.59 -11.21 -4.95
N LEU A 360 -14.61 -10.38 -6.00
CA LEU A 360 -15.35 -10.69 -7.23
C LEU A 360 -14.81 -11.96 -7.91
N GLY A 361 -13.50 -12.19 -7.85
CA GLY A 361 -12.87 -13.41 -8.33
C GLY A 361 -13.30 -14.67 -7.57
N LEU A 362 -13.49 -14.59 -6.26
CA LEU A 362 -13.92 -15.71 -5.42
C LEU A 362 -15.43 -15.97 -5.51
N VAL A 363 -16.24 -14.91 -5.60
CA VAL A 363 -17.70 -15.00 -5.53
C VAL A 363 -18.33 -15.05 -6.94
N ALA A 364 -17.94 -14.17 -7.85
CA ALA A 364 -18.60 -14.01 -9.15
C ALA A 364 -18.05 -14.97 -10.22
N LEU A 365 -16.72 -15.20 -10.26
CA LEU A 365 -16.11 -16.04 -11.31
C LEU A 365 -16.64 -17.49 -11.32
N PRO A 366 -16.73 -18.21 -10.19
CA PRO A 366 -17.23 -19.59 -10.21
C PRO A 366 -18.67 -19.66 -10.68
N GLN A 367 -19.49 -18.65 -10.36
CA GLN A 367 -20.88 -18.57 -10.80
C GLN A 367 -21.00 -18.31 -12.30
N LEU A 368 -20.23 -17.36 -12.85
CA LEU A 368 -20.22 -17.07 -14.29
C LEU A 368 -19.82 -18.31 -15.10
N LEU A 369 -18.78 -19.03 -14.65
CA LEU A 369 -18.34 -20.26 -15.30
C LEU A 369 -19.37 -21.39 -15.18
N ARG A 370 -20.01 -21.55 -14.02
CA ARG A 370 -21.08 -22.54 -13.82
C ARG A 370 -22.30 -22.30 -14.72
N LEU A 371 -22.58 -21.03 -15.02
CA LEU A 371 -23.66 -20.64 -15.93
C LEU A 371 -23.28 -20.76 -17.41
N GLY A 372 -22.02 -21.09 -17.74
CA GLY A 372 -21.56 -21.27 -19.11
C GLY A 372 -21.09 -19.99 -19.79
N TYR A 373 -20.70 -18.96 -19.05
CA TYR A 373 -20.04 -17.79 -19.63
C TYR A 373 -18.62 -18.13 -20.13
N ASP A 374 -18.18 -17.47 -21.21
CA ASP A 374 -16.81 -17.60 -21.71
C ASP A 374 -15.78 -17.18 -20.64
N ARG A 375 -14.78 -18.04 -20.40
CA ARG A 375 -13.77 -17.85 -19.36
C ARG A 375 -12.96 -16.56 -19.57
N LYS A 376 -12.56 -16.23 -20.79
CA LYS A 376 -11.73 -15.04 -21.06
C LYS A 376 -12.53 -13.77 -20.83
N MET A 377 -13.79 -13.75 -21.26
CA MET A 377 -14.70 -12.65 -21.02
C MET A 377 -14.97 -12.47 -19.52
N SER A 378 -15.26 -13.53 -18.77
CA SER A 378 -15.52 -13.45 -17.33
C SER A 378 -14.31 -12.95 -16.54
N ILE A 379 -13.11 -13.44 -16.84
CA ILE A 379 -11.88 -12.97 -16.16
C ILE A 379 -11.63 -11.49 -16.50
N GLY A 380 -11.70 -11.12 -17.78
CA GLY A 380 -11.50 -9.74 -18.21
C GLY A 380 -12.53 -8.78 -17.60
N LEU A 381 -13.79 -9.21 -17.52
CA LEU A 381 -14.88 -8.45 -16.88
C LEU A 381 -14.61 -8.20 -15.41
N ILE A 382 -14.22 -9.23 -14.65
CA ILE A 382 -13.95 -9.11 -13.21
C ILE A 382 -12.76 -8.18 -12.97
N CYS A 383 -11.67 -8.35 -13.73
CA CYS A 383 -10.51 -7.47 -13.63
C CYS A 383 -10.85 -6.02 -13.97
N ALA A 384 -11.63 -5.78 -15.04
CA ALA A 384 -12.02 -4.44 -15.45
C ALA A 384 -13.00 -3.78 -14.46
N SER A 385 -13.96 -4.55 -13.94
CA SER A 385 -14.98 -4.05 -13.01
C SER A 385 -14.39 -3.75 -11.64
N GLY A 386 -13.54 -4.64 -11.09
CA GLY A 386 -12.86 -4.38 -9.82
C GLY A 386 -11.84 -3.23 -9.89
N ALA A 387 -11.34 -2.91 -11.09
CA ALA A 387 -10.53 -1.70 -11.29
C ALA A 387 -11.34 -0.40 -11.20
N LEU A 388 -12.68 -0.44 -11.22
CA LEU A 388 -13.53 0.75 -11.05
C LEU A 388 -13.38 1.39 -9.65
N ALA A 389 -12.95 0.60 -8.65
CA ALA A 389 -12.60 1.09 -7.31
C ALA A 389 -11.55 2.23 -7.30
N THR A 390 -10.77 2.35 -8.39
CA THR A 390 -9.83 3.48 -8.54
C THR A 390 -10.51 4.82 -8.74
N LEU A 391 -11.68 4.82 -9.37
CA LEU A 391 -12.34 6.00 -9.90
C LEU A 391 -13.61 6.34 -9.13
N ILE A 392 -14.38 5.33 -8.73
CA ILE A 392 -15.64 5.51 -8.01
C ILE A 392 -15.32 5.86 -6.56
N PRO A 393 -15.74 7.03 -6.05
CA PRO A 393 -15.41 7.45 -4.69
C PRO A 393 -16.18 6.64 -3.63
N PRO A 394 -15.60 6.46 -2.42
CA PRO A 394 -14.29 6.94 -1.99
C PRO A 394 -13.15 6.14 -2.66
N SER A 395 -12.04 6.79 -3.00
CA SER A 395 -10.90 6.12 -3.66
C SER A 395 -9.56 6.50 -3.02
N ILE A 396 -8.84 5.48 -2.55
CA ILE A 396 -7.49 5.65 -1.97
C ILE A 396 -6.53 6.26 -2.98
N ILE A 397 -6.62 5.84 -4.24
CA ILE A 397 -5.73 6.33 -5.30
C ILE A 397 -5.99 7.80 -5.59
N MET A 398 -7.26 8.22 -5.57
CA MET A 398 -7.61 9.63 -5.69
C MET A 398 -7.10 10.46 -4.51
N ILE A 399 -7.12 9.93 -3.28
CA ILE A 399 -6.52 10.62 -2.12
C ILE A 399 -5.03 10.87 -2.35
N ILE A 400 -4.27 9.85 -2.76
CA ILE A 400 -2.83 9.98 -3.04
C ILE A 400 -2.57 10.92 -4.21
N TYR A 401 -3.38 10.83 -5.26
CA TYR A 401 -3.27 11.73 -6.41
C TYR A 401 -3.57 13.18 -6.02
N GLY A 402 -4.63 13.44 -5.26
CA GLY A 402 -5.01 14.76 -4.79
C GLY A 402 -3.91 15.41 -3.92
N LEU A 403 -3.31 14.61 -3.04
CA LEU A 403 -2.14 15.03 -2.25
C LEU A 403 -0.93 15.39 -3.11
N SER A 404 -0.67 14.59 -4.15
CA SER A 404 0.50 14.80 -5.03
C SER A 404 0.29 16.00 -5.96
N ALA A 405 -0.92 16.14 -6.51
CA ALA A 405 -1.31 17.23 -7.40
C ALA A 405 -1.70 18.52 -6.65
N GLN A 406 -1.72 18.50 -5.31
CA GLN A 406 -2.15 19.62 -4.46
C GLN A 406 -3.56 20.13 -4.80
N VAL A 407 -4.47 19.22 -5.15
CA VAL A 407 -5.88 19.53 -5.44
C VAL A 407 -6.79 19.01 -4.34
N ALA A 408 -7.94 19.65 -4.15
CA ALA A 408 -8.90 19.23 -3.15
C ALA A 408 -9.43 17.81 -3.44
N ILE A 409 -9.39 16.94 -2.43
CA ILE A 409 -9.78 15.54 -2.56
C ILE A 409 -11.29 15.41 -2.85
N GLY A 410 -12.12 16.27 -2.23
CA GLY A 410 -13.57 16.30 -2.49
C GLY A 410 -13.91 16.62 -3.94
N ASP A 411 -13.20 17.57 -4.56
CA ASP A 411 -13.37 17.91 -5.97
C ASP A 411 -12.98 16.74 -6.87
N LEU A 412 -11.89 16.06 -6.52
CA LEU A 412 -11.41 14.88 -7.25
C LEU A 412 -12.40 13.71 -7.15
N PHE A 413 -13.05 13.52 -6.00
CA PHE A 413 -14.11 12.54 -5.82
C PHE A 413 -15.33 12.88 -6.70
N MET A 414 -15.80 14.13 -6.69
CA MET A 414 -16.90 14.53 -7.58
C MET A 414 -16.53 14.33 -9.05
N ALA A 415 -15.32 14.73 -9.44
CA ALA A 415 -14.82 14.58 -10.80
C ALA A 415 -14.64 13.11 -11.20
N GLY A 416 -14.34 12.22 -10.25
CA GLY A 416 -14.13 10.79 -10.44
C GLY A 416 -15.41 9.97 -10.68
N ALA A 417 -16.52 10.40 -10.08
CA ALA A 417 -17.79 9.68 -10.19
C ALA A 417 -18.28 9.56 -11.64
N VAL A 418 -18.21 10.64 -12.42
CA VAL A 418 -18.63 10.68 -13.83
C VAL A 418 -17.84 9.69 -14.71
N PRO A 419 -16.50 9.73 -14.79
CA PRO A 419 -15.73 8.78 -15.59
C PRO A 419 -15.84 7.35 -15.06
N GLY A 420 -15.97 7.13 -13.74
CA GLY A 420 -16.20 5.81 -13.16
C GLY A 420 -17.51 5.18 -13.64
N LEU A 421 -18.62 5.91 -13.55
CA LEU A 421 -19.92 5.45 -14.05
C LEU A 421 -19.97 5.33 -15.58
N MET A 422 -19.27 6.22 -16.28
CA MET A 422 -19.11 6.15 -17.74
C MET A 422 -18.41 4.86 -18.15
N LEU A 423 -17.29 4.49 -17.51
CA LEU A 423 -16.58 3.23 -17.76
C LEU A 423 -17.45 2.01 -17.42
N ALA A 424 -18.15 2.03 -16.28
CA ALA A 424 -19.08 0.96 -15.93
C ALA A 424 -20.17 0.77 -17.01
N GLY A 425 -20.70 1.87 -17.55
CA GLY A 425 -21.63 1.86 -18.67
C GLY A 425 -21.00 1.29 -19.95
N LEU A 426 -19.78 1.71 -20.29
CA LEU A 426 -19.04 1.18 -21.45
C LEU A 426 -18.77 -0.32 -21.31
N TYR A 427 -18.45 -0.81 -20.11
CA TYR A 427 -18.27 -2.24 -19.83
C TYR A 427 -19.59 -3.00 -20.00
N ALA A 428 -20.70 -2.45 -19.52
CA ALA A 428 -22.02 -3.06 -19.69
C ALA A 428 -22.45 -3.12 -21.16
N ILE A 429 -22.22 -2.04 -21.92
CA ILE A 429 -22.45 -1.99 -23.37
C ILE A 429 -21.57 -3.02 -24.08
N TYR A 430 -20.28 -3.10 -23.73
CA TYR A 430 -19.36 -4.07 -24.31
C TYR A 430 -19.85 -5.51 -24.09
N VAL A 431 -20.28 -5.85 -22.86
CA VAL A 431 -20.86 -7.17 -22.54
C VAL A 431 -22.11 -7.42 -23.38
N LEU A 432 -23.04 -6.47 -23.45
CA LEU A 432 -24.28 -6.63 -24.22
C LEU A 432 -24.00 -6.86 -25.71
N VAL A 433 -23.14 -6.04 -26.31
CA VAL A 433 -22.77 -6.14 -27.72
C VAL A 433 -22.08 -7.46 -28.00
N ARG A 434 -21.10 -7.86 -27.17
CA ARG A 434 -20.34 -9.10 -27.35
C ARG A 434 -21.20 -10.35 -27.16
N CYS A 435 -22.06 -10.38 -26.14
CA CYS A 435 -22.98 -11.50 -25.91
C CYS A 435 -24.05 -11.63 -27.02
N ASN A 436 -24.47 -10.51 -27.62
CA ASN A 436 -25.43 -10.54 -28.72
C ASN A 436 -24.79 -10.92 -30.06
N LEU A 437 -23.55 -10.50 -30.32
CA LEU A 437 -22.82 -10.84 -31.55
C LEU A 437 -22.34 -12.29 -31.56
N ASN A 438 -21.95 -12.84 -30.41
CA ASN A 438 -21.55 -14.23 -30.29
C ASN A 438 -22.38 -14.93 -29.19
N PRO A 439 -23.52 -15.53 -29.57
CA PRO A 439 -24.43 -16.20 -28.64
C PRO A 439 -23.80 -17.38 -27.87
N ALA A 440 -22.65 -17.89 -28.29
CA ALA A 440 -21.95 -18.97 -27.58
C ALA A 440 -21.20 -18.49 -26.32
N MET A 441 -20.98 -17.18 -26.16
CA MET A 441 -20.18 -16.64 -25.05
C MET A 441 -20.98 -16.41 -23.76
N ALA A 442 -22.31 -16.41 -23.83
CA ALA A 442 -23.18 -16.26 -22.67
C ALA A 442 -24.50 -17.01 -22.85
N PRO A 443 -24.99 -17.67 -21.78
CA PRO A 443 -26.28 -18.34 -21.80
C PRO A 443 -27.43 -17.34 -22.02
N THR A 444 -28.52 -17.82 -22.59
CA THR A 444 -29.78 -17.08 -22.64
C THR A 444 -30.36 -16.86 -21.25
N ALA A 445 -31.16 -15.80 -21.08
CA ALA A 445 -31.82 -15.54 -19.80
C ALA A 445 -32.77 -16.68 -19.38
N GLU A 446 -33.36 -17.42 -20.33
CA GLU A 446 -34.16 -18.61 -20.04
C GLU A 446 -33.32 -19.79 -19.54
N GLU A 447 -32.12 -20.01 -20.10
CA GLU A 447 -31.18 -21.03 -19.63
C GLU A 447 -30.65 -20.69 -18.23
N VAL A 448 -30.37 -19.41 -17.96
CA VAL A 448 -29.99 -18.93 -16.62
C VAL A 448 -31.15 -19.12 -15.63
N ALA A 449 -32.39 -18.80 -16.01
CA ALA A 449 -33.57 -18.99 -15.17
C ALA A 449 -33.85 -20.48 -14.88
N LYS A 450 -33.65 -21.36 -15.87
CA LYS A 450 -33.75 -22.82 -15.71
C LYS A 450 -32.64 -23.38 -14.83
N ALA A 451 -31.39 -22.96 -15.05
CA ALA A 451 -30.23 -23.37 -14.26
C ALA A 451 -30.31 -22.90 -12.80
N ARG A 452 -30.99 -21.78 -12.54
CA ARG A 452 -31.19 -21.21 -11.20
C ARG A 452 -32.37 -21.81 -10.41
N LYS A 453 -33.12 -22.78 -10.96
CA LYS A 453 -34.25 -23.45 -10.29
C LYS A 453 -35.17 -22.48 -9.55
N GLY A 454 -35.96 -21.67 -10.28
CA GLY A 454 -37.19 -21.03 -9.81
C GLY A 454 -37.17 -20.36 -8.42
N ASP A 455 -37.18 -19.02 -8.43
CA ASP A 455 -37.48 -18.14 -7.29
C ASP A 455 -36.48 -18.13 -6.13
N MET A 456 -35.43 -17.32 -6.28
CA MET A 456 -35.02 -16.54 -5.12
C MET A 456 -36.10 -15.51 -4.82
N LYS A 457 -37.11 -15.91 -4.04
CA LYS A 457 -37.86 -14.92 -3.26
C LYS A 457 -36.83 -14.14 -2.46
N MET A 458 -36.81 -12.83 -2.66
CA MET A 458 -35.93 -11.92 -1.94
C MET A 458 -36.19 -12.12 -0.44
N SER A 459 -35.29 -12.82 0.26
CA SER A 459 -35.37 -12.87 1.72
C SER A 459 -35.27 -11.43 2.22
N LYS A 460 -36.05 -11.10 3.24
CA LYS A 460 -36.01 -9.76 3.86
C LYS A 460 -34.57 -9.36 4.21
N ASP A 461 -33.75 -10.34 4.57
CA ASP A 461 -32.34 -10.17 4.94
C ASP A 461 -31.47 -9.68 3.77
N LYS A 462 -31.66 -10.25 2.56
CA LYS A 462 -30.92 -9.84 1.35
C LYS A 462 -31.30 -8.42 0.90
N LEU A 463 -32.57 -8.08 1.04
CA LEU A 463 -33.07 -6.73 0.75
C LEU A 463 -32.51 -5.72 1.74
N TYR A 464 -32.44 -6.11 3.02
CA TYR A 464 -31.85 -5.32 4.08
C TYR A 464 -30.36 -5.07 3.85
N ALA A 465 -29.60 -6.07 3.38
CA ALA A 465 -28.18 -5.92 3.06
C ALA A 465 -27.93 -4.91 1.91
N VAL A 466 -28.73 -4.97 0.83
CA VAL A 466 -28.67 -3.98 -0.26
C VAL A 466 -29.01 -2.59 0.25
N PHE A 467 -30.09 -2.47 1.02
CA PHE A 467 -30.50 -1.20 1.60
C PHE A 467 -29.41 -0.62 2.51
N LEU A 468 -28.81 -1.44 3.38
CA LEU A 468 -27.74 -1.04 4.28
C LEU A 468 -26.50 -0.58 3.49
N SER A 469 -26.17 -1.26 2.39
CA SER A 469 -25.05 -0.89 1.51
C SER A 469 -25.29 0.46 0.83
N ILE A 470 -26.48 0.66 0.26
CA ILE A 470 -26.86 1.95 -0.35
C ILE A 470 -26.90 3.06 0.70
N PHE A 471 -27.43 2.76 1.89
CA PHE A 471 -27.46 3.69 3.01
C PHE A 471 -26.05 4.08 3.44
N LEU A 472 -25.12 3.12 3.52
CA LEU A 472 -23.73 3.37 3.84
C LEU A 472 -23.06 4.26 2.79
N ILE A 473 -23.25 3.99 1.49
CA ILE A 473 -22.76 4.85 0.41
C ILE A 473 -23.32 6.26 0.56
N PHE A 474 -24.62 6.39 0.83
CA PHE A 474 -25.25 7.68 1.03
C PHE A 474 -24.70 8.41 2.26
N CYS A 475 -24.44 7.72 3.37
CA CYS A 475 -23.82 8.30 4.56
C CYS A 475 -22.38 8.76 4.30
N VAL A 476 -21.58 7.96 3.60
CA VAL A 476 -20.18 8.29 3.29
C VAL A 476 -20.11 9.45 2.29
N MET A 477 -20.80 9.32 1.15
CA MET A 477 -20.80 10.35 0.11
C MET A 477 -21.51 11.61 0.57
N GLY A 478 -22.64 11.46 1.26
CA GLY A 478 -23.40 12.57 1.83
C GLY A 478 -22.63 13.33 2.91
N SER A 479 -21.81 12.65 3.73
CA SER A 479 -20.98 13.34 4.71
C SER A 479 -19.81 14.09 4.06
N ILE A 480 -19.16 13.51 3.05
CA ILE A 480 -18.08 14.17 2.29
C ILE A 480 -18.62 15.40 1.55
N TYR A 481 -19.69 15.26 0.76
CA TYR A 481 -20.22 16.37 -0.03
C TYR A 481 -21.01 17.38 0.80
N GLY A 482 -21.59 16.94 1.91
CA GLY A 482 -22.23 17.81 2.89
C GLY A 482 -21.25 18.62 3.74
N GLY A 483 -19.94 18.38 3.61
CA GLY A 483 -18.89 19.06 4.40
C GLY A 483 -18.91 18.66 5.88
N ILE A 484 -19.45 17.48 6.19
CA ILE A 484 -19.47 16.89 7.54
C ILE A 484 -18.18 16.07 7.79
N ALA A 485 -17.56 15.54 6.74
CA ALA A 485 -16.37 14.70 6.80
C ALA A 485 -15.15 15.35 6.15
#